data_AF-A0A075I0G9-F1
#
_entry.id   AF-A0A075I0G9-F1
#
_cell.length_a   1.000
_cell.length_b   1.000
_cell.length_c   1.000
_cell.angle_alpha   90.00
_cell.angle_beta   90.00
_cell.angle_gamma   90.00
#
_symmetry.space_group_name_H-M   'P 1'
#
loop_
_entity.id
_entity.type
_entity.pdbx_description
1 polymer ?
#
loop_
_entity_poly.entity_id
_entity_poly.type
_entity_poly.pdbx_seq_one_letter_code
_entity_poly.pdbx_strand_id
1 'polypeptide(L)'
;MMRMLRRGDSYKNSLLPQLNASSKSHYVDYAIHASIFNSQQVDEMQYCVENGITSFKLYMNLGGEVGHVYMDMEPGKNLIQEERVEVTSEIVEKVVKNASSLGCPVLVHAEDYEECGCGIKKPRKKSRWT
;
A
#
# COMPACT_ATOMS: atom_id res chain seq x y z
N MET A 1 14.87 1.29 9.89
CA MET A 1 13.51 0.69 9.88
C MET A 1 12.87 0.94 8.52
N MET A 2 12.13 -0.03 7.96
CA MET A 2 11.38 0.14 6.70
C MET A 2 9.89 0.30 7.02
N ARG A 3 9.27 1.40 6.56
CA ARG A 3 7.83 1.64 6.73
C ARG A 3 7.15 1.60 5.37
N MET A 4 6.13 0.75 5.24
CA MET A 4 5.27 0.71 4.05
C MET A 4 4.11 1.67 4.30
N LEU A 5 4.17 2.87 3.72
CA LEU A 5 3.13 3.87 3.88
C LEU A 5 1.91 3.45 3.06
N ARG A 6 0.78 3.21 3.73
CA ARG A 6 -0.49 2.81 3.15
C ARG A 6 -1.50 3.92 3.35
N ARG A 7 -1.89 4.55 2.25
CA ARG A 7 -2.90 5.61 2.20
C ARG A 7 -3.90 5.26 1.12
N GLY A 8 -5.18 5.50 1.38
CA GLY A 8 -6.24 5.33 0.39
C GLY A 8 -6.43 6.54 -0.52
N ASP A 9 -6.12 7.71 0.04
CA ASP A 9 -6.28 8.99 -0.61
C ASP A 9 -5.08 9.37 -1.48
N SER A 10 -5.23 10.50 -2.19
CA SER A 10 -4.17 11.14 -2.96
C SER A 10 -2.93 11.40 -2.10
N TYR A 11 -1.76 11.10 -2.64
CA TYR A 11 -0.48 11.44 -2.05
C TYR A 11 -0.23 12.94 -1.99
N LYS A 12 -0.85 13.72 -2.89
CA LYS A 12 -0.78 15.19 -2.80
C LYS A 12 -1.40 15.74 -1.51
N ASN A 13 -2.31 14.99 -0.89
CA ASN A 13 -2.94 15.37 0.38
C ASN A 13 -2.22 14.75 1.58
N SER A 14 -1.85 13.47 1.49
CA SER A 14 -1.44 12.68 2.65
C SER A 14 0.06 12.52 2.84
N LEU A 15 0.88 12.69 1.80
CA LEU A 15 2.30 12.37 1.85
C LEU A 15 3.08 13.29 2.81
N LEU A 16 3.06 14.60 2.57
CA LEU A 16 3.81 15.56 3.38
C LEU A 16 3.44 15.53 4.87
N PRO A 17 2.14 15.46 5.26
CA PRO A 17 1.78 15.26 6.66
C PRO A 17 2.43 14.02 7.29
N GLN A 18 2.44 12.88 6.58
CA GLN A 18 3.05 11.64 7.06
C GLN A 18 4.56 11.74 7.19
N LEU A 19 5.23 12.35 6.21
CA LEU A 19 6.69 12.58 6.25
C LEU A 19 7.07 13.49 7.43
N ASN A 20 6.34 14.58 7.62
CA ASN A 20 6.56 15.54 8.72
C ASN A 20 6.32 14.93 10.10
N ALA A 21 5.34 14.04 10.23
CA ALA A 21 5.11 13.31 11.47
C ALA A 21 6.23 12.30 11.74
N SER A 22 6.66 11.58 10.70
CA SER A 22 7.71 10.55 10.81
C SER A 22 9.05 11.15 11.23
N SER A 23 9.44 12.30 10.68
CA SER A 23 10.73 12.94 10.98
C SER A 23 10.90 13.39 12.44
N LYS A 24 9.80 13.48 13.19
CA LYS A 24 9.79 13.88 14.60
C LYS A 24 9.58 12.70 15.56
N SER A 25 9.36 11.50 15.04
CA SER A 25 8.84 10.36 15.82
C SER A 25 9.75 9.14 15.86
N HIS A 26 10.82 9.10 15.05
CA HIS A 26 11.73 7.96 14.97
C HIS A 26 13.06 8.26 15.69
N TYR A 27 13.51 7.29 16.50
CA TYR A 27 14.81 7.33 17.21
C TYR A 27 15.95 6.66 16.46
N VAL A 28 15.65 6.07 15.31
CA VAL A 28 16.59 5.35 14.44
C VAL A 28 16.34 5.74 13.00
N ASP A 29 17.34 5.55 12.14
CA ASP A 29 17.20 5.80 10.72
C ASP A 29 16.07 4.95 10.11
N TYR A 30 15.34 5.56 9.19
CA TYR A 30 14.19 4.93 8.55
C TYR A 30 14.06 5.32 7.08
N ALA A 31 13.37 4.47 6.34
CA ALA A 31 12.95 4.73 4.97
C ALA A 31 11.45 4.46 4.84
N ILE A 32 10.79 5.21 3.96
CA ILE A 32 9.37 5.07 3.66
C ILE A 32 9.21 4.61 2.22
N HIS A 33 8.47 3.51 2.05
CA HIS A 33 8.07 2.97 0.76
C HIS A 33 6.60 3.31 0.55
N ALA A 34 6.25 4.02 -0.53
CA ALA A 34 4.85 4.39 -0.80
C ALA A 34 4.10 3.20 -1.42
N SER A 35 2.99 2.77 -0.80
CA SER A 35 2.16 1.70 -1.34
C SER A 35 1.22 2.23 -2.41
N ILE A 36 1.10 1.54 -3.55
CA ILE A 36 0.21 1.99 -4.63
C ILE A 36 -1.01 1.07 -4.69
N PHE A 37 -2.20 1.65 -4.53
CA PHE A 37 -3.48 0.94 -4.48
C PHE A 37 -4.45 1.33 -5.58
N ASN A 38 -4.26 2.47 -6.24
CA ASN A 38 -5.16 2.95 -7.28
C ASN A 38 -4.43 3.77 -8.36
N SER A 39 -5.10 4.00 -9.50
CA SER A 39 -4.55 4.73 -10.64
C SER A 39 -4.16 6.17 -10.32
N GLN A 40 -4.87 6.85 -9.42
CA GLN A 40 -4.50 8.20 -9.02
C GLN A 40 -3.11 8.24 -8.37
N GLN A 41 -2.82 7.27 -7.50
CA GLN A 41 -1.51 7.15 -6.86
C GLN A 41 -0.40 6.78 -7.84
N VAL A 42 -0.72 6.03 -8.90
CA VAL A 42 0.21 5.77 -10.02
C VAL A 42 0.62 7.07 -10.70
N ASP A 43 -0.36 7.95 -10.99
CA ASP A 43 -0.12 9.25 -11.64
C ASP A 43 0.65 10.21 -10.73
N GLU A 44 0.64 9.97 -9.42
CA GLU A 44 1.30 10.77 -8.40
C GLU A 44 2.70 10.24 -8.01
N MET A 45 3.20 9.17 -8.63
CA MET A 45 4.51 8.59 -8.30
C MET A 45 5.66 9.59 -8.46
N GLN A 46 5.65 10.43 -9.50
CA GLN A 46 6.64 11.50 -9.69
C GLN A 46 6.61 12.49 -8.51
N TYR A 47 5.42 12.90 -8.07
CA TYR A 47 5.27 13.76 -6.90
C TYR A 47 5.83 13.10 -5.63
N CYS A 48 5.62 11.79 -5.44
CA CYS A 48 6.21 11.07 -4.33
C CYS A 48 7.75 11.12 -4.35
N VAL A 49 8.38 10.93 -5.50
CA VAL A 49 9.84 10.99 -5.67
C VAL A 49 10.39 12.39 -5.39
N GLU A 50 9.72 13.42 -5.90
CA GLU A 50 10.07 14.83 -5.64
C GLU A 50 10.04 15.19 -4.15
N ASN A 51 9.25 14.46 -3.36
CA ASN A 51 9.14 14.64 -1.91
C ASN A 51 9.93 13.60 -1.09
N GLY A 52 10.87 12.88 -1.72
CA GLY A 52 11.85 12.04 -1.03
C GLY A 52 11.47 10.57 -0.87
N ILE A 53 10.39 10.10 -1.51
CA ILE A 53 10.14 8.66 -1.64
C ILE A 53 11.09 8.07 -2.66
N THR A 54 11.84 7.05 -2.28
CA THR A 54 12.84 6.41 -3.15
C THR A 54 12.41 5.05 -3.67
N SER A 55 11.21 4.57 -3.31
CA SER A 55 10.76 3.22 -3.64
C SER A 55 9.26 3.03 -3.40
N PHE A 56 8.66 2.07 -4.11
CA PHE A 56 7.23 1.81 -4.09
C PHE A 56 6.91 0.39 -3.63
N LYS A 57 5.73 0.18 -3.05
CA LYS A 57 5.27 -1.12 -2.54
C LYS A 57 3.99 -1.57 -3.27
N LEU A 58 4.00 -2.81 -3.74
CA LEU A 58 2.82 -3.50 -4.28
C LEU A 58 2.41 -4.67 -3.39
N TYR A 59 1.10 -4.92 -3.33
CA TYR A 59 0.50 -6.01 -2.60
C TYR A 59 -0.35 -6.87 -3.54
N MET A 60 0.22 -7.97 -4.03
CA MET A 60 -0.46 -8.82 -5.04
C MET A 60 -1.59 -9.67 -4.44
N ASN A 61 -1.57 -9.87 -3.11
CA ASN A 61 -2.65 -10.55 -2.39
C ASN A 61 -3.93 -9.73 -2.28
N LEU A 62 -3.88 -8.41 -2.54
CA LEU A 62 -5.02 -7.51 -2.39
C LEU A 62 -5.87 -7.40 -3.67
N GLY A 63 -5.97 -8.50 -4.41
CA GLY A 63 -6.94 -8.68 -5.50
C GLY A 63 -8.20 -9.41 -5.03
N GLY A 64 -9.24 -9.37 -5.86
CA GLY A 64 -10.45 -10.19 -5.69
C GLY A 64 -11.16 -10.03 -4.34
N GLU A 65 -11.33 -11.14 -3.63
CA GLU A 65 -12.11 -11.19 -2.37
C GLU A 65 -11.32 -10.81 -1.12
N VAL A 66 -9.99 -10.77 -1.19
CA VAL A 66 -9.17 -10.25 -0.08
C VAL A 66 -9.38 -8.74 -0.06
N GLY A 67 -8.80 -8.00 -1.00
CA GLY A 67 -9.18 -6.63 -1.34
C GLY A 67 -9.40 -5.61 -0.21
N HIS A 68 -8.94 -5.85 1.03
CA HIS A 68 -9.07 -4.92 2.15
C HIS A 68 -7.75 -4.80 2.88
N VAL A 69 -7.43 -3.59 3.33
CA VAL A 69 -6.18 -3.30 4.03
C VAL A 69 -6.36 -2.19 5.04
N TYR A 70 -5.72 -2.33 6.21
CA TYR A 70 -5.61 -1.25 7.17
C TYR A 70 -4.64 -0.19 6.68
N MET A 71 -5.04 1.06 6.77
CA MET A 71 -4.25 2.22 6.39
C MET A 71 -3.41 2.73 7.55
N ASP A 72 -2.34 3.44 7.23
CA ASP A 72 -1.62 4.23 8.21
C ASP A 72 -2.53 5.33 8.75
N MET A 73 -2.57 5.46 10.08
CA MET A 73 -3.36 6.49 10.75
C MET A 73 -2.94 7.88 10.30
N GLU A 74 -3.90 8.80 10.22
CA GLU A 74 -3.59 10.21 10.00
C GLU A 74 -2.81 10.78 11.18
N PRO A 75 -1.78 11.63 10.94
CA PRO A 75 -1.06 12.29 12.01
C PRO A 75 -1.99 13.03 12.96
N GLY A 76 -1.85 12.78 14.27
CA GLY A 76 -2.67 13.40 15.31
C GLY A 76 -4.04 12.74 15.52
N LYS A 77 -4.40 11.71 14.76
CA LYS A 77 -5.62 10.92 14.97
C LYS A 77 -5.27 9.50 15.42
N ASN A 78 -5.99 9.00 16.42
CA ASN A 78 -5.91 7.62 16.89
C ASN A 78 -7.11 6.82 16.38
N LEU A 79 -7.28 6.76 15.06
CA LEU A 79 -8.38 6.06 14.41
C LEU A 79 -7.85 5.06 13.40
N ILE A 80 -8.17 3.79 13.62
CA ILE A 80 -7.90 2.73 12.66
C ILE A 80 -8.84 2.92 11.47
N GLN A 81 -8.28 2.98 10.27
CA GLN A 81 -9.02 3.08 9.03
C GLN A 81 -8.71 1.86 8.17
N GLU A 82 -9.76 1.30 7.56
CA GLU A 82 -9.68 0.21 6.62
C GLU A 82 -10.26 0.68 5.29
N GLU A 83 -9.65 0.25 4.19
CA GLU A 83 -10.18 0.54 2.87
C GLU A 83 -10.22 -0.71 2.01
N ARG A 84 -11.19 -0.75 1.11
CA ARG A 84 -11.25 -1.72 0.03
C ARG A 84 -10.36 -1.24 -1.11
N VAL A 85 -9.37 -2.04 -1.46
CA VAL A 85 -8.43 -1.78 -2.55
C VAL A 85 -8.45 -2.95 -3.53
N GLU A 86 -8.13 -2.68 -4.78
CA GLU A 86 -8.06 -3.72 -5.80
C GLU A 86 -6.80 -3.53 -6.63
N VAL A 87 -5.76 -4.30 -6.31
CA VAL A 87 -4.49 -4.27 -7.04
C VAL A 87 -4.61 -5.17 -8.27
N THR A 88 -4.99 -4.56 -9.39
CA THR A 88 -5.15 -5.25 -10.68
C THR A 88 -3.82 -5.39 -11.43
N SER A 89 -3.76 -6.28 -12.42
CA SER A 89 -2.61 -6.39 -13.34
C SER A 89 -2.29 -5.07 -14.05
N GLU A 90 -3.30 -4.24 -14.33
CA GLU A 90 -3.12 -2.92 -14.93
C GLU A 90 -2.38 -1.96 -13.99
N ILE A 91 -2.74 -1.94 -12.70
CA ILE A 91 -2.02 -1.15 -11.70
C ILE A 91 -0.58 -1.63 -11.60
N VAL A 92 -0.37 -2.96 -11.53
CA VAL A 92 0.98 -3.54 -11.45
C VAL A 92 1.82 -3.12 -12.66
N GLU A 93 1.30 -3.24 -13.88
CA GLU A 93 2.01 -2.84 -15.10
C GLU A 93 2.39 -1.35 -15.07
N LYS A 94 1.44 -0.48 -14.74
CA LYS A 94 1.68 0.95 -14.68
C LYS A 94 2.70 1.33 -13.60
N VAL A 95 2.64 0.71 -12.43
CA VAL A 95 3.62 0.95 -11.35
C VAL A 95 5.01 0.52 -11.78
N VAL A 96 5.17 -0.67 -12.37
CA VAL A 96 6.48 -1.15 -12.83
C VAL A 96 7.04 -0.24 -13.92
N LYS A 97 6.21 0.19 -14.88
CA LYS A 97 6.61 1.12 -15.95
C LYS A 97 7.03 2.49 -15.42
N ASN A 98 6.25 3.07 -14.50
CA ASN A 98 6.56 4.37 -13.91
C ASN A 98 7.80 4.29 -13.03
N ALA A 99 7.91 3.27 -12.17
CA ALA A 99 9.07 3.07 -11.30
C ALA A 99 10.36 2.88 -12.11
N SER A 100 10.32 2.14 -13.23
CA SER A 100 11.44 2.03 -14.16
C SER A 100 11.86 3.37 -14.74
N SER A 101 10.90 4.21 -15.15
CA SER A 101 11.17 5.56 -15.67
C SER A 101 11.76 6.49 -14.60
N LEU A 102 11.34 6.31 -13.34
CA LEU A 102 11.78 7.09 -12.18
C LEU A 102 13.08 6.59 -11.55
N GLY A 103 13.63 5.46 -12.01
CA GLY A 103 14.80 4.82 -11.39
C GLY A 103 14.56 4.34 -9.96
N CYS A 104 13.32 4.04 -9.60
CA CYS A 104 12.92 3.62 -8.25
C CYS A 104 12.65 2.10 -8.20
N PRO A 105 13.14 1.37 -7.19
CA PRO A 105 12.78 -0.03 -7.00
C PRO A 105 11.31 -0.19 -6.55
N VAL A 106 10.74 -1.33 -6.93
CA VAL A 106 9.40 -1.77 -6.50
C VAL A 106 9.55 -2.99 -5.61
N LEU A 107 9.04 -2.90 -4.38
CA LEU A 107 8.94 -4.00 -3.44
C LEU A 107 7.59 -4.69 -3.63
N VAL A 108 7.58 -6.02 -3.69
CA VAL A 108 6.36 -6.78 -3.96
C VAL A 108 6.07 -7.72 -2.82
N HIS A 109 4.84 -7.67 -2.30
CA HIS A 109 4.28 -8.76 -1.50
C HIS A 109 3.65 -9.77 -2.46
N ALA A 110 4.43 -10.79 -2.83
CA ALA A 110 4.14 -11.71 -3.92
C ALA A 110 3.35 -12.92 -3.42
N GLU A 111 2.05 -12.73 -3.23
CA GLU A 111 1.09 -13.77 -2.85
C GLU A 111 -0.07 -13.75 -3.84
N ASP A 112 -0.54 -14.92 -4.25
CA ASP A 112 -1.68 -15.05 -5.17
C ASP A 112 -3.00 -14.82 -4.43
N TYR A 113 -3.80 -13.86 -4.90
CA TYR A 113 -5.03 -13.48 -4.21
C TYR A 113 -6.14 -14.54 -4.29
N GLU A 114 -6.15 -15.42 -5.29
CA GLU A 114 -7.14 -16.50 -5.41
C GLU A 114 -6.87 -17.59 -4.38
N GLU A 115 -5.59 -17.96 -4.22
CA GLU A 115 -5.16 -18.88 -3.18
C GLU A 115 -5.43 -18.31 -1.77
N CYS A 116 -5.13 -17.03 -1.56
CA CYS A 116 -5.44 -16.33 -0.30
C CYS A 116 -6.95 -16.34 0.01
N GLY A 117 -7.80 -16.00 -0.97
CA GLY A 117 -9.25 -16.02 -0.82
C GLY A 117 -9.80 -17.41 -0.51
N CYS A 118 -9.27 -18.46 -1.15
CA CYS A 118 -9.64 -19.84 -0.86
C CYS A 118 -9.28 -20.26 0.58
N GLY A 119 -8.14 -19.80 1.09
CA GLY A 119 -7.70 -20.03 2.47
C GLY A 119 -8.66 -19.48 3.51
N ILE A 120 -9.24 -18.29 3.28
CA ILE A 120 -10.23 -17.65 4.17
C ILE A 120 -11.58 -18.39 4.15
N LYS A 121 -11.96 -18.95 2.99
CA LYS A 121 -13.23 -19.69 2.83
C LYS A 121 -13.24 -21.08 3.49
N LYS A 122 -12.11 -21.79 3.48
CA LYS A 122 -12.00 -23.16 4.03
C LYS A 122 -12.42 -23.29 5.51
N PRO A 123 -12.02 -22.40 6.44
CA PRO A 123 -12.46 -22.47 7.84
C PRO A 123 -13.92 -22.01 8.04
N ARG A 124 -14.43 -21.05 7.25
CA ARG A 124 -15.85 -20.60 7.34
C ARG A 124 -16.87 -21.69 7.02
N LYS A 125 -16.49 -22.73 6.26
CA LYS A 125 -17.35 -23.89 5.95
C LYS A 125 -17.39 -24.96 7.06
N LYS A 126 -16.55 -24.87 8.10
CA LYS A 126 -16.50 -25.88 9.19
C LYS A 126 -17.43 -25.58 10.39
N SER A 127 -18.22 -24.51 10.35
CA SER A 127 -19.19 -24.16 11.40
C SER A 127 -20.63 -24.18 10.88
N ARG A 128 -21.05 -25.31 10.32
CA ARG A 128 -22.45 -25.73 10.26
C ARG A 128 -22.54 -27.12 10.86
N TRP A 129 -22.51 -27.18 12.19
CA TRP A 129 -23.08 -28.31 12.91
C TRP A 129 -24.60 -28.16 12.84
N THR A 130 -25.25 -29.26 12.47
CA THR A 130 -26.69 -29.51 12.37
C THR A 130 -27.45 -29.12 13.63
#